data_AF-A0A9K3JTT5-F1
#
_entry.id   AF-A0A9K3JTT5-F1
#
_cell.length_a   1.000
_cell.length_b   1.000
_cell.length_c   1.000
_cell.angle_alpha   90.00
_cell.angle_beta   90.00
_cell.angle_gamma   90.00
#
_symmetry.space_group_name_H-M   'P 1'
#
loop_
_entity.id
_entity.type
_entity.pdbx_description
1 polymer ?
#
loop_
_entity_poly.entity_id
_entity_poly.type
_entity_poly.pdbx_seq_one_letter_code
_entity_poly.pdbx_strand_id
1 'polypeptide(L)'
;MFTLHFHYEDVSRQDPLLKPNHANVMEVPGSCKIRVVPKAAPSDFIIKNGKLAMEIPCGQKLIQTQRASTGKSFRSNPFLGSNKEKKDMSVT
;
A
#
# COMPACT_ATOMS: atom_id res chain seq x y z
N MET A 1 12.09 11.63 20.75
CA MET A 1 13.20 12.22 19.97
C MET A 1 13.02 11.83 18.52
N PHE A 2 12.89 12.78 17.59
CA PHE A 2 12.59 12.53 16.17
C PHE A 2 13.89 12.52 15.34
N THR A 3 14.68 11.46 15.46
CA THR A 3 16.01 11.34 14.84
C THR A 3 16.01 11.61 13.33
N LEU A 4 15.03 11.05 12.61
CA LEU A 4 14.89 11.24 11.16
C LEU A 4 14.53 12.68 10.76
N HIS A 5 13.73 13.36 11.58
CA HIS A 5 13.35 14.74 11.32
C HIS A 5 14.57 15.66 11.41
N PHE A 6 15.37 15.55 12.48
CA PHE A 6 16.60 16.34 12.64
C PHE A 6 17.61 16.04 11.54
N HIS A 7 17.80 14.76 11.19
CA HIS A 7 18.68 14.39 10.08
C HIS A 7 18.20 14.99 8.75
N TYR A 8 16.89 15.03 8.52
CA TYR A 8 16.33 15.65 7.31
C TYR A 8 16.64 17.15 7.26
N GLU A 9 16.30 17.90 8.31
CA GLU A 9 16.48 19.36 8.35
C GLU A 9 17.96 19.78 8.28
N ASP A 10 18.84 19.09 9.01
CA ASP A 10 20.24 19.51 9.15
C ASP A 10 21.13 19.02 8.00
N VAL A 11 20.85 17.83 7.46
CA VAL A 11 21.73 17.15 6.50
C VAL A 11 21.04 16.96 5.15
N SER A 12 19.93 16.21 5.12
CA SER A 12 19.35 15.74 3.85
C SER A 12 18.68 16.83 3.02
N ARG A 13 18.23 17.94 3.64
CA ARG A 13 17.52 19.03 2.95
C ARG A 13 18.44 19.91 2.10
N GLN A 14 19.75 19.94 2.38
CA GLN A 14 20.71 20.80 1.69
C GLN A 14 20.93 20.35 0.25
N ASP A 15 21.07 19.05 0.03
CA ASP A 15 21.35 18.45 -1.28
C ASP A 15 20.23 18.73 -2.31
N PRO A 16 18.96 18.47 -1.99
CA PRO A 16 17.84 18.78 -2.87
C PRO A 16 17.57 20.28 -2.98
N LEU A 17 18.08 21.14 -2.10
CA LEU A 17 17.97 22.60 -2.30
C LEU A 17 18.93 23.07 -3.41
N LEU A 18 20.15 22.53 -3.40
CA LEU A 18 21.23 22.96 -4.29
C LEU A 18 21.17 22.33 -5.69
N LYS A 19 20.86 21.02 -5.79
CA LYS A 19 20.92 20.26 -7.06
C LYS A 19 19.85 20.66 -8.11
N PRO A 20 18.62 21.06 -7.72
CA PRO A 20 17.57 21.49 -8.64
C PRO A 20 17.47 23.01 -8.83
N ASN A 21 18.29 23.82 -8.14
CA ASN A 21 18.18 25.28 -8.08
C ASN A 21 16.78 25.77 -7.66
N HIS A 22 16.22 25.21 -6.58
CA HIS A 22 14.95 25.70 -6.04
C HIS A 22 15.09 27.16 -5.59
N ALA A 23 14.12 28.00 -5.98
CA ALA A 23 14.14 29.42 -5.63
C ALA A 23 13.78 29.64 -4.16
N ASN A 24 13.08 28.68 -3.55
CA ASN A 24 12.65 28.73 -2.16
C ASN A 24 12.88 27.38 -1.46
N VAL A 25 13.32 27.47 -0.20
CA VAL A 25 13.50 26.37 0.74
C VAL A 25 12.21 25.57 0.98
N MET A 26 11.04 26.17 0.76
CA MET A 26 9.73 25.50 0.85
C MET A 26 9.41 24.57 -0.34
N GLU A 27 10.16 24.66 -1.44
CA GLU A 27 10.00 23.79 -2.61
C GLU A 27 10.70 22.43 -2.43
N VAL A 28 11.57 22.34 -1.42
CA VAL A 28 12.32 21.12 -1.13
C VAL A 28 11.34 20.03 -0.64
N PRO A 29 11.29 18.87 -1.33
CA PRO A 29 10.30 17.84 -1.04
C PRO A 29 10.54 17.17 0.31
N GLY A 30 9.52 17.17 1.16
CA GLY A 30 9.48 16.42 2.43
C GLY A 30 8.46 15.28 2.42
N SER A 31 8.60 14.34 3.36
CA SER A 31 7.62 13.27 3.54
C SER A 31 6.35 13.78 4.25
N CYS A 32 5.19 13.71 3.59
CA CYS A 32 3.92 14.17 4.15
C CYS A 32 3.21 13.13 5.03
N LYS A 33 3.03 11.90 4.53
CA LYS A 33 2.35 10.81 5.24
C LYS A 33 2.71 9.45 4.69
N ILE A 34 2.68 8.43 5.56
CA ILE A 34 2.82 7.02 5.19
C ILE A 34 1.44 6.37 5.32
N ARG A 35 1.01 5.64 4.29
CA ARG A 35 -0.25 4.90 4.29
C ARG A 35 0.03 3.41 4.20
N VAL A 36 -0.48 2.64 5.15
CA VAL A 36 -0.38 1.17 5.16
C VAL A 36 -1.74 0.59 4.76
N VAL A 37 -1.75 -0.27 3.73
CA VAL A 37 -2.98 -0.87 3.18
C VAL A 37 -2.81 -2.38 3.09
N PRO A 38 -3.71 -3.19 3.69
CA PRO A 38 -3.62 -4.64 3.59
C PRO A 38 -4.01 -5.13 2.19
N LYS A 39 -3.34 -6.17 1.71
CA LYS A 39 -3.61 -6.81 0.41
C LYS A 39 -4.88 -7.69 0.43
N ALA A 40 -5.17 -8.33 1.55
CA ALA A 40 -6.23 -9.34 1.65
C ALA A 40 -7.63 -8.71 1.73
N ALA A 41 -8.61 -9.35 1.06
CA ALA A 41 -10.01 -9.00 1.22
C ALA A 41 -10.45 -9.27 2.68
N PRO A 42 -11.32 -8.43 3.27
CA PRO A 42 -11.71 -8.61 4.67
C PRO A 42 -12.52 -9.91 4.80
N SER A 43 -12.00 -10.92 5.50
CA SER A 43 -12.79 -12.03 6.03
C SER A 43 -12.82 -11.95 7.54
N ASP A 44 -13.95 -12.25 8.17
CA ASP A 44 -14.17 -11.99 9.61
C ASP A 44 -13.13 -12.63 10.54
N PHE A 45 -12.51 -13.74 10.11
CA PHE A 45 -11.42 -14.42 10.82
C PHE A 45 -10.03 -13.80 10.57
N ILE A 46 -9.73 -13.35 9.35
CA ILE A 46 -8.47 -12.64 9.02
C ILE A 46 -8.46 -11.24 9.66
N ILE A 47 -9.64 -10.62 9.81
CA ILE A 47 -9.79 -9.25 10.32
C ILE A 47 -9.39 -9.12 11.79
N LYS A 48 -9.72 -10.08 12.68
CA LYS A 48 -9.46 -9.88 14.12
C LYS A 48 -7.96 -9.83 14.45
N ASN A 49 -7.21 -10.87 14.06
CA ASN A 49 -5.76 -10.91 14.30
C ASN A 49 -4.99 -10.03 13.31
N GLY A 50 -5.45 -9.94 12.06
CA GLY A 50 -4.83 -9.08 11.04
C GLY A 50 -4.92 -7.59 11.40
N LYS A 51 -6.04 -7.15 12.03
CA LYS A 51 -6.15 -5.79 12.55
C LYS A 51 -5.10 -5.51 13.62
N LEU A 52 -5.03 -6.35 14.66
CA LEU A 52 -4.04 -6.18 15.73
C LEU A 52 -2.60 -6.22 15.19
N ALA A 53 -2.30 -7.16 14.27
CA ALA A 53 -1.00 -7.27 13.64
C ALA A 53 -0.59 -6.01 12.84
N MET A 54 -1.56 -5.22 12.35
CA MET A 54 -1.30 -3.93 11.70
C MET A 54 -1.22 -2.76 12.69
N GLU A 55 -2.03 -2.79 13.76
CA GLU A 55 -2.06 -1.73 14.76
C GLU A 55 -0.81 -1.71 15.63
N ILE A 56 -0.29 -2.88 16.04
CA ILE A 56 0.90 -3.02 16.88
C ILE A 56 2.13 -2.29 16.30
N PRO A 57 2.55 -2.55 15.04
CA PRO A 57 3.72 -1.87 14.47
C PRO A 57 3.45 -0.39 14.14
N CYS A 58 2.21 -0.01 13.82
CA CYS A 58 1.87 1.38 13.52
C CYS A 58 1.66 2.24 14.77
N GLY A 59 1.42 1.62 15.93
CA GLY A 59 1.04 2.31 17.17
C GLY A 59 -0.29 3.09 17.06
N GLN A 60 -1.11 2.78 16.06
CA GLN A 60 -2.32 3.53 15.71
C GLN A 60 -3.47 2.56 15.40
N LYS A 61 -4.70 2.96 15.71
CA LYS A 61 -5.90 2.17 15.38
C LYS A 61 -6.10 2.12 13.87
N LEU A 62 -6.39 0.94 13.35
CA LEU A 62 -6.66 0.71 11.94
C LEU A 62 -8.05 1.23 11.61
N ILE A 63 -8.11 2.18 10.68
CA ILE A 63 -9.36 2.71 10.14
C ILE A 63 -9.83 1.76 9.05
N GLN A 64 -10.89 1.01 9.33
CA GLN A 64 -11.55 0.18 8.33
C GLN A 64 -12.38 1.08 7.41
N THR A 65 -11.84 1.44 6.26
CA THR A 65 -12.65 2.06 5.20
C THR A 65 -13.65 1.03 4.71
N GLN A 66 -14.94 1.22 5.01
CA GLN A 66 -15.99 0.44 4.35
C GLN A 66 -15.85 0.66 2.84
N ARG A 67 -15.87 -0.45 2.09
CA ARG A 67 -15.84 -0.41 0.64
C ARG A 67 -17.05 0.40 0.18
N ALA A 68 -16.83 1.60 -0.34
CA ALA A 68 -17.88 2.33 -1.05
C ALA A 68 -18.42 1.43 -2.16
N SER A 69 -19.74 1.51 -2.36
CA SER A 69 -20.61 0.64 -3.15
C SER A 69 -19.96 -0.07 -4.34
N THR A 70 -20.43 -1.30 -4.58
CA THR A 70 -20.20 -2.13 -5.77
C THR A 70 -20.28 -1.31 -7.07
N GLY A 71 -19.14 -0.76 -7.47
CA GLY A 71 -19.00 0.07 -8.66
C GLY A 71 -17.77 -0.37 -9.42
N LYS A 72 -18.01 -1.24 -10.41
CA LYS A 72 -17.07 -1.87 -11.36
C LYS A 72 -16.51 -3.21 -10.88
N SER A 73 -16.98 -4.24 -11.58
CA SER A 73 -16.33 -5.55 -11.70
C SER A 73 -14.83 -5.35 -11.92
N PHE A 74 -14.02 -6.02 -11.09
CA PHE A 74 -12.62 -6.26 -11.44
C PHE A 74 -12.67 -7.17 -12.66
N ARG A 75 -12.45 -6.62 -13.85
CA ARG A 75 -12.22 -7.45 -15.03
C ARG A 75 -11.10 -8.41 -14.67
N SER A 76 -11.41 -9.71 -14.64
CA SER A 76 -10.41 -10.75 -14.56
C SER A 76 -9.44 -10.54 -15.74
N ASN A 77 -8.15 -10.71 -15.44
CA ASN A 77 -7.11 -10.64 -16.45
C ASN A 77 -7.39 -11.73 -17.52
N PRO A 78 -7.52 -11.40 -18.82
CA PRO A 78 -7.73 -12.39 -19.87
C PRO A 78 -6.54 -13.35 -20.06
N PHE A 79 -5.37 -13.06 -19.48
CA PHE A 79 -4.19 -13.92 -19.58
C PHE A 79 -4.10 -15.03 -18.51
N LEU A 80 -5.08 -15.15 -17.60
CA LEU A 80 -5.08 -16.25 -16.63
C LEU A 80 -5.75 -17.48 -17.24
N GLY A 81 -4.96 -18.23 -18.01
CA GLY A 81 -5.36 -19.40 -18.78
C GLY A 81 -6.09 -20.46 -17.96
N SER A 82 -7.27 -20.84 -18.42
CA SER A 82 -8.06 -21.94 -17.90
C SER A 82 -7.44 -23.28 -18.31
N ASN A 83 -6.53 -23.81 -17.51
CA ASN A 83 -6.11 -25.20 -17.64
C ASN A 83 -7.18 -26.12 -17.02
N LYS A 84 -8.18 -26.48 -17.82
CA LYS A 84 -9.02 -27.67 -17.56
C LYS A 84 -8.69 -28.71 -18.61
N GLU A 85 -7.68 -29.51 -18.30
CA GLU A 85 -7.47 -30.78 -19.00
C GLU A 85 -8.48 -31.78 -18.43
N LYS A 86 -9.47 -32.17 -19.25
CA LYS A 86 -10.20 -33.42 -19.12
C LYS A 86 -10.26 -34.04 -20.50
N LYS A 87 -9.30 -34.92 -20.79
CA LYS A 87 -9.38 -35.86 -21.91
C LYS A 87 -10.33 -36.98 -21.49
N ASP A 88 -11.58 -36.88 -21.92
CA ASP A 88 -12.45 -38.05 -22.02
C ASP A 88 -12.06 -38.79 -23.30
N MET A 89 -11.37 -39.92 -23.15
CA MET A 89 -11.11 -40.84 -24.25
C MET A 89 -12.13 -41.98 -24.13
N SER A 90 -13.27 -41.81 -24.79
CA SER A 90 -14.19 -42.90 -25.13
C SER A 90 -14.17 -43.01 -26.66
N VAL A 91 -13.55 -44.07 -27.16
CA VAL A 91 -13.72 -44.54 -28.53
C VAL A 91 -14.24 -45.96 -28.41
N THR A 92 -15.46 -46.08 -28.95
CA THR A 92 -16.22 -47.23 -29.46
C THR A 92 -15.76 -48.64 -29.08
#